data_AF-A0A8S9S419-F1
#
_entry.id   AF-A0A8S9S419-F1
#
_cell.length_a   1.000
_cell.length_b   1.000
_cell.length_c   1.000
_cell.angle_alpha   90.00
_cell.angle_beta   90.00
_cell.angle_gamma   90.00
#
_symmetry.space_group_name_H-M   'P 1'
#
loop_
_entity.id
_entity.type
_entity.pdbx_description
1 polymer ?
#
loop_
_entity_poly.entity_id
_entity_poly.type
_entity_poly.pdbx_seq_one_letter_code
_entity_poly.pdbx_strand_id
1 'polypeptide(L)'
;MASLIPEEEKNIGPSDRLVHVYHFTKEAGQNQAQVQNFGEPFFLVIHEGETLEEIKSRIQKKLHVPDEDFAKWKFASFSMGRPDYLQDTEVVYDRFQRKDVYGAWEQYLGLEHVDNAPKRAYAANQNRHAYEKPVRIYN
;
A
#
# COMPACT_ATOMS: atom_id res chain seq x y z
N MET A 1 7.80 -21.29 15.53
CA MET A 1 6.79 -20.22 15.46
C MET A 1 6.30 -20.17 14.03
N ALA A 2 5.03 -20.50 13.79
CA ALA A 2 4.48 -20.58 12.44
C ALA A 2 4.19 -19.16 11.93
N SER A 3 4.96 -18.70 10.95
CA SER A 3 4.60 -17.53 10.15
C SER A 3 3.31 -17.89 9.40
N LEU A 4 2.18 -17.38 9.88
CA LEU A 4 0.89 -17.48 9.20
C LEU A 4 0.98 -16.65 7.92
N ILE A 5 1.57 -17.21 6.88
CA ILE A 5 1.38 -16.71 5.51
C ILE A 5 -0.14 -16.73 5.30
N PRO A 6 -0.81 -15.56 5.15
CA PRO A 6 -2.25 -15.50 4.93
C PRO A 6 -2.61 -16.44 3.78
N GLU A 7 -3.70 -17.20 3.91
CA GLU A 7 -4.12 -18.16 2.88
C GLU A 7 -4.28 -17.50 1.48
N GLU A 8 -4.49 -16.19 1.45
CA GLU A 8 -4.48 -15.34 0.25
C GLU A 8 -3.14 -15.41 -0.52
N GLU A 9 -1.98 -15.42 0.15
CA GLU A 9 -0.68 -15.55 -0.54
C GLU A 9 -0.42 -16.99 -1.03
N LYS A 10 -1.10 -17.97 -0.44
CA LYS A 10 -0.86 -19.40 -0.71
C LYS A 10 -1.66 -19.93 -1.90
N ASN A 11 -2.76 -19.28 -2.28
CA ASN A 11 -3.66 -19.70 -3.35
C ASN A 11 -3.96 -18.57 -4.34
N ILE A 12 -2.91 -17.95 -4.90
CA ILE A 12 -3.09 -16.99 -6.00
C ILE A 12 -3.44 -17.81 -7.25
N GLY A 13 -4.69 -17.74 -7.68
CA GLY A 13 -5.15 -18.34 -8.92
C GLY A 13 -4.46 -17.72 -10.15
N PRO A 14 -4.54 -18.39 -11.33
CA PRO A 14 -3.92 -17.87 -12.55
C PRO A 14 -4.44 -16.49 -12.97
N SER A 15 -5.68 -16.16 -12.60
CA SER A 15 -6.34 -14.87 -12.85
C SER A 15 -6.20 -13.87 -11.70
N ASP A 16 -5.50 -14.23 -10.62
CA ASP A 16 -5.41 -13.39 -9.43
C ASP A 16 -4.15 -12.51 -9.48
N ARG A 17 -4.22 -11.33 -8.85
CA ARG A 17 -3.08 -10.40 -8.77
C ARG A 17 -2.78 -10.07 -7.33
N LEU A 18 -1.52 -10.28 -6.94
CA LEU A 18 -1.01 -9.81 -5.66
C LEU A 18 -0.57 -8.35 -5.81
N VAL A 19 -1.13 -7.46 -4.98
CA VAL A 19 -0.77 -6.04 -4.92
C VAL A 19 -0.22 -5.68 -3.54
N HIS A 20 0.75 -4.78 -3.51
CA HIS A 20 1.22 -4.19 -2.26
C HIS A 20 0.24 -3.13 -1.79
N VAL A 21 -0.09 -3.15 -0.49
CA VAL A 21 -0.94 -2.15 0.14
C VAL A 21 -0.11 -1.37 1.16
N TYR A 22 -0.10 -0.04 1.03
CA TYR A 22 0.62 0.87 1.92
C TYR A 22 -0.35 1.84 2.59
N HIS A 23 -0.17 2.08 3.89
CA HIS A 23 -0.85 3.17 4.58
C HIS A 23 -0.05 4.44 4.37
N PHE A 24 -0.72 5.53 4.00
CA PHE A 24 -0.08 6.82 3.83
C PHE A 24 -0.94 7.95 4.36
N THR A 25 -0.28 9.04 4.72
CA THR A 25 -0.95 10.32 4.98
C THR A 25 -0.44 11.33 3.98
N LYS A 26 -1.33 12.21 3.54
CA LYS A 26 -0.98 13.32 2.65
C LYS A 26 -0.67 14.53 3.51
N GLU A 27 0.61 14.90 3.60
CA GLU A 27 1.00 16.13 4.26
C GLU A 27 0.93 17.29 3.24
N ALA A 28 0.22 18.36 3.59
CA ALA A 28 0.14 19.56 2.78
C ALA A 28 1.44 20.39 2.92
N GLY A 29 2.55 19.88 2.37
CA GLY A 29 3.79 20.63 2.21
C GLY A 29 3.74 21.61 1.05
N GLN A 30 4.46 22.73 1.16
CA GLN A 30 4.31 23.93 0.32
C GLN A 30 4.53 23.78 -1.19
N ASN A 31 4.99 22.64 -1.73
CA ASN A 31 5.30 22.55 -3.18
C ASN A 31 5.15 21.18 -3.87
N GLN A 32 4.68 20.13 -3.19
CA GLN A 32 4.27 18.85 -3.78
C GLN A 32 3.57 18.06 -2.68
N ALA A 33 2.49 17.34 -3.02
CA ALA A 33 1.83 16.44 -2.08
C ALA A 33 2.83 15.35 -1.66
N GLN A 34 3.47 15.52 -0.50
CA GLN A 34 4.35 14.52 0.05
C GLN A 34 3.49 13.42 0.67
N VAL A 35 3.66 12.22 0.14
CA VAL A 35 3.01 11.01 0.62
C VAL A 35 3.93 10.42 1.69
N GLN A 36 3.51 10.48 2.95
CA GLN A 36 4.23 9.87 4.06
C GLN A 36 3.64 8.49 4.33
N ASN A 37 4.37 7.45 3.96
CA ASN A 37 3.98 6.07 4.28
C ASN A 37 4.19 5.80 5.77
N PHE A 38 3.27 5.09 6.40
CA PHE A 38 3.33 4.67 7.80
C PHE A 38 2.70 3.28 7.99
N GLY A 39 2.69 2.77 9.22
CA GLY A 39 2.13 1.46 9.52
C GLY A 39 2.93 0.30 8.93
N GLU A 40 2.30 -0.86 8.87
CA GLU A 40 2.88 -2.08 8.30
C GLU A 40 2.24 -2.34 6.93
N PRO A 41 3.01 -2.34 5.82
CA PRO A 41 2.46 -2.70 4.53
C PRO A 41 2.08 -4.17 4.49
N PHE A 42 1.02 -4.49 3.76
CA PHE A 42 0.55 -5.87 3.62
C PHE A 42 0.21 -6.17 2.17
N PHE A 43 0.13 -7.47 1.86
CA PHE A 43 -0.28 -7.93 0.55
C PHE A 43 -1.77 -8.21 0.49
N LEU A 44 -2.38 -7.84 -0.63
CA LEU A 44 -3.77 -8.14 -0.94
C LEU A 44 -3.85 -8.82 -2.30
N VAL A 45 -4.67 -9.87 -2.38
CA VAL A 45 -5.01 -10.51 -3.65
C VAL A 45 -6.27 -9.89 -4.20
N ILE A 46 -6.18 -9.31 -5.39
CA ILE A 46 -7.32 -8.79 -6.14
C ILE A 46 -7.70 -9.75 -7.26
N HIS A 47 -8.99 -9.91 -7.48
CA HIS A 47 -9.56 -10.78 -8.51
C HIS A 47 -10.07 -9.97 -9.71
N GLU A 48 -10.15 -10.61 -10.88
CA GLU A 48 -10.71 -9.98 -12.08
C GLU A 48 -12.20 -9.63 -11.87
N GLY A 49 -12.56 -8.37 -12.14
CA GLY A 49 -13.90 -7.85 -11.92
C GLY A 49 -14.21 -7.38 -10.49
N GLU A 50 -13.25 -7.51 -9.56
CA GLU A 50 -13.43 -7.07 -8.17
C GLU A 50 -13.42 -5.53 -8.08
N THR A 51 -14.50 -4.99 -7.52
CA THR A 51 -14.68 -3.55 -7.32
C THR A 51 -13.92 -3.06 -6.08
N LEU A 52 -13.66 -1.75 -6.02
CA LEU A 52 -13.05 -1.16 -4.84
C LEU A 52 -13.90 -1.37 -3.59
N GLU A 53 -15.24 -1.35 -3.69
CA GLU A 53 -16.15 -1.61 -2.56
C GLU A 53 -15.94 -3.01 -1.95
N GLU A 54 -15.78 -4.02 -2.80
CA GLU A 54 -15.50 -5.39 -2.38
C GLU A 54 -14.13 -5.51 -1.71
N ILE A 55 -13.12 -4.89 -2.30
CA ILE A 55 -11.75 -4.81 -1.75
C ILE A 55 -11.74 -4.09 -0.42
N LYS A 56 -12.46 -2.98 -0.31
CA LYS A 56 -12.65 -2.21 0.91
C LYS A 56 -13.21 -3.09 2.02
N SER A 57 -14.27 -3.82 1.73
CA SER A 57 -14.91 -4.74 2.68
C SER A 57 -13.95 -5.84 3.15
N ARG A 58 -13.09 -6.36 2.26
CA ARG A 58 -12.05 -7.35 2.60
C ARG A 58 -10.96 -6.74 3.47
N ILE A 59 -10.45 -5.56 3.12
CA ILE A 59 -9.42 -4.84 3.88
C ILE A 59 -9.95 -4.48 5.28
N GLN A 60 -11.18 -3.99 5.38
CA GLN A 60 -11.80 -3.64 6.66
C GLN A 60 -11.90 -4.85 7.59
N LYS A 61 -12.37 -5.99 7.08
CA LYS A 61 -12.41 -7.26 7.83
C LYS A 61 -11.03 -7.74 8.22
N LYS A 62 -10.04 -7.60 7.32
CA LYS A 62 -8.64 -8.01 7.56
C LYS A 62 -7.98 -7.18 8.66
N LEU A 63 -8.17 -5.86 8.62
CA LEU A 63 -7.58 -4.91 9.57
C LEU A 63 -8.42 -4.75 10.86
N HIS A 64 -9.63 -5.31 10.91
CA HIS A 64 -10.58 -5.15 12.03
C HIS A 64 -10.84 -3.67 12.38
N VAL A 65 -10.99 -2.82 11.37
CA VAL A 65 -11.21 -1.37 11.54
C VAL A 65 -12.72 -1.08 11.62
N PRO A 66 -13.18 -0.26 12.58
CA PRO A 66 -14.58 0.17 12.66
C PRO A 66 -15.01 0.94 11.40
N ASP A 67 -16.26 0.77 10.97
CA ASP A 67 -16.83 1.47 9.82
C ASP A 67 -16.67 3.00 9.91
N GLU A 68 -16.79 3.57 11.12
CA GLU A 68 -16.66 5.01 11.34
C GLU A 68 -15.27 5.57 11.00
N ASP A 69 -14.23 4.78 11.23
CA ASP A 69 -12.86 5.17 10.89
C ASP A 69 -12.54 4.82 9.45
N PHE A 70 -12.98 3.64 9.00
CA PHE A 70 -12.74 3.18 7.64
C PHE A 70 -13.44 4.06 6.58
N ALA A 71 -14.61 4.64 6.90
CA ALA A 71 -15.31 5.58 6.04
C ALA A 71 -14.53 6.88 5.78
N LYS A 72 -13.56 7.22 6.63
CA LYS A 72 -12.68 8.40 6.45
C LYS A 72 -11.49 8.09 5.55
N TRP A 73 -11.22 6.80 5.27
CA TRP A 73 -10.07 6.38 4.49
C TRP A 73 -10.32 6.62 3.01
N LYS A 74 -9.28 7.04 2.29
CA LYS A 74 -9.32 7.13 0.83
C LYS A 74 -8.37 6.12 0.22
N PHE A 75 -8.74 5.64 -0.94
CA PHE A 75 -8.01 4.60 -1.64
C PHE A 75 -7.46 5.19 -2.92
N ALA A 76 -6.18 4.99 -3.16
CA ALA A 76 -5.52 5.48 -4.35
C ALA A 76 -4.68 4.37 -4.95
N SER A 77 -4.81 4.14 -6.26
CA SER A 77 -3.80 3.39 -7.00
C SER A 77 -2.61 4.30 -7.26
N PHE A 78 -1.42 3.88 -6.86
CA PHE A 78 -0.20 4.53 -7.29
C PHE A 78 0.29 3.84 -8.55
N SER A 79 0.49 4.62 -9.60
CA SER A 79 1.08 4.16 -10.86
C SER A 79 2.04 5.23 -11.35
N MET A 80 3.27 4.84 -11.71
CA MET A 80 4.30 5.75 -12.21
C MET A 80 4.53 6.98 -11.30
N GLY A 81 4.48 6.78 -9.97
CA GLY A 81 4.71 7.83 -8.98
C GLY A 81 3.57 8.84 -8.80
N ARG A 82 2.37 8.58 -9.36
CA ARG A 82 1.19 9.45 -9.17
C ARG A 82 0.07 8.69 -8.43
N PRO A 83 -0.51 9.26 -7.35
CA PRO A 83 -1.73 8.73 -6.76
C PRO A 83 -2.92 9.05 -7.66
N ASP A 84 -3.68 8.02 -8.00
CA ASP A 84 -4.97 8.09 -8.68
C ASP A 84 -6.05 7.54 -7.75
N TYR A 85 -6.95 8.41 -7.28
CA TYR A 85 -7.97 8.05 -6.30
C TYR A 85 -9.08 7.23 -6.94
N LEU A 86 -9.34 6.07 -6.34
CA LEU A 86 -10.30 5.10 -6.85
C LEU A 86 -11.70 5.36 -6.25
N GLN A 87 -12.73 5.17 -7.07
CA GLN A 87 -14.13 5.16 -6.65
C GLN A 87 -14.62 3.74 -6.37
N ASP A 88 -15.69 3.62 -5.58
CA ASP A 88 -16.24 2.34 -5.12
C ASP A 88 -16.67 1.41 -6.25
N THR A 89 -17.15 1.99 -7.35
CA THR A 89 -17.60 1.26 -8.56
C THR A 89 -16.47 0.86 -9.50
N GLU A 90 -15.23 1.28 -9.23
CA GLU A 90 -14.11 0.98 -10.11
C GLU A 90 -13.55 -0.41 -9.86
N VAL A 91 -13.27 -1.12 -10.95
CA VAL A 91 -12.59 -2.42 -10.92
C VAL A 91 -11.11 -2.18 -10.66
N VAL A 92 -10.64 -2.56 -9.48
CA VAL A 92 -9.24 -2.33 -9.09
C VAL A 92 -8.30 -3.13 -9.98
N TYR A 93 -8.69 -4.35 -10.36
CA TYR A 93 -7.89 -5.22 -11.23
C TYR A 93 -7.47 -4.58 -12.57
N ASP A 94 -8.33 -3.76 -13.18
CA ASP A 94 -8.02 -3.04 -14.43
C ASP A 94 -6.97 -1.94 -14.24
N ARG A 95 -6.88 -1.36 -13.04
CA ARG A 95 -5.91 -0.32 -12.69
C ARG A 95 -4.49 -0.87 -12.52
N PHE A 96 -4.37 -2.14 -12.13
CA PHE A 96 -3.10 -2.82 -11.90
C PHE A 96 -2.70 -3.69 -13.10
N GLN A 97 -2.30 -3.10 -14.22
CA GLN A 97 -1.95 -3.87 -15.43
C GLN A 97 -0.65 -4.68 -15.26
N ARG A 98 -0.71 -5.97 -15.58
CA ARG A 98 0.50 -6.77 -15.88
C ARG A 98 1.04 -6.31 -17.24
N LYS A 99 1.87 -5.27 -17.30
CA LYS A 99 2.59 -4.90 -18.53
C LYS A 99 4.11 -4.97 -18.35
N ASP A 100 4.64 -6.02 -18.96
CA ASP A 100 5.97 -6.24 -19.54
C ASP A 100 7.23 -5.59 -18.92
N VAL A 101 8.04 -6.48 -18.36
CA VAL A 101 9.49 -6.63 -18.61
C VAL A 101 10.47 -5.64 -17.94
N TYR A 102 10.11 -4.42 -17.50
CA TYR A 102 11.11 -3.55 -16.82
C TYR A 102 10.64 -2.65 -15.65
N GLY A 103 9.35 -2.57 -15.32
CA GLY A 103 8.81 -1.59 -14.35
C GLY A 103 8.08 -2.16 -13.13
N ALA A 104 8.29 -3.44 -12.80
CA ALA A 104 7.46 -4.26 -11.89
C ALA A 104 7.37 -3.82 -10.41
N TRP A 105 7.84 -2.62 -10.05
CA TRP A 105 7.85 -2.12 -8.67
C TRP A 105 7.03 -0.84 -8.44
N GLU A 106 6.36 -0.29 -9.45
CA GLU A 106 5.74 1.04 -9.36
C GLU A 106 4.23 1.05 -9.06
N GLN A 107 3.57 -0.12 -9.02
CA GLN A 107 2.12 -0.18 -8.78
C GLN A 107 1.78 -0.72 -7.39
N TYR A 108 1.14 0.11 -6.56
CA TYR A 108 0.66 -0.27 -5.23
C TYR A 108 -0.68 0.41 -4.90
N LEU A 109 -1.43 -0.19 -3.98
CA LEU A 109 -2.65 0.39 -3.43
C LEU A 109 -2.30 1.21 -2.18
N GLY A 110 -2.57 2.50 -2.23
CA GLY A 110 -2.39 3.41 -1.11
C GLY A 110 -3.70 3.58 -0.32
N LEU A 111 -3.58 3.52 1.00
CA LEU A 111 -4.65 3.80 1.96
C LEU A 111 -4.36 5.14 2.64
N GLU A 112 -5.03 6.20 2.18
CA GLU A 112 -4.93 7.54 2.79
C GLU A 112 -5.76 7.59 4.07
N HIS A 113 -5.12 7.70 5.22
CA HIS A 113 -5.79 8.00 6.47
C HIS A 113 -4.84 8.62 7.51
N VAL A 114 -5.42 9.17 8.58
CA VAL A 114 -4.63 9.64 9.72
C VAL A 114 -4.18 8.42 10.54
N ASP A 115 -2.93 8.45 10.99
CA ASP A 115 -2.41 7.45 11.92
C ASP A 115 -3.09 7.60 13.29
N ASN A 116 -4.20 6.87 13.46
CA ASN A 116 -4.95 6.77 14.70
C ASN A 116 -4.47 5.59 15.56
N ALA A 117 -3.48 4.82 15.09
CA ALA A 117 -2.91 3.77 15.92
C ALA A 117 -2.26 4.42 17.14
N PRO A 118 -2.51 3.92 18.37
CA PRO A 118 -1.77 4.39 19.53
C PRO A 118 -0.30 4.13 19.19
N LYS A 119 0.50 5.20 19.09
CA LYS A 119 1.92 5.18 18.70
C LYS A 119 2.65 4.08 19.49
N ARG A 120 2.63 2.84 19.01
CA ARG A 120 3.66 1.87 19.36
C ARG A 120 4.89 2.50 18.75
N ALA A 121 5.81 2.85 19.62
CA ALA A 121 7.08 3.45 19.30
C ALA A 121 7.84 2.55 18.32
N TYR A 122 7.48 2.59 17.03
CA TYR A 122 8.31 2.12 15.95
C TYR A 122 9.26 3.25 15.60
N ALA A 123 10.16 3.53 16.54
CA ALA A 123 11.47 4.09 16.28
C ALA A 123 12.30 3.05 15.50
N ALA A 124 11.83 2.67 14.31
CA ALA A 124 12.44 1.59 13.53
C ALA A 124 12.05 1.63 12.04
N ASN A 125 11.97 2.80 11.39
CA ASN A 125 12.36 2.89 9.96
C ASN A 125 12.55 4.30 9.37
N GLN A 126 12.78 5.35 10.18
CA GLN A 126 13.26 6.64 9.66
C GLN A 126 14.76 6.62 9.28
N ASN A 127 15.25 5.50 8.71
CA ASN A 127 16.62 5.45 8.20
C ASN A 127 16.67 4.96 6.74
N ARG A 128 15.96 5.68 5.87
CA ARG A 128 16.29 5.72 4.43
C ARG A 128 17.16 6.93 4.09
N HIS A 129 18.19 7.19 4.90
CA HIS A 129 19.36 7.98 4.49
C HIS A 129 20.63 7.13 4.62
N ALA A 130 20.59 5.89 4.15
CA ALA A 130 21.77 5.05 4.01
C ALA A 130 22.48 5.32 2.67
N TYR A 131 22.85 6.58 2.42
CA TYR A 131 23.84 6.93 1.41
C TYR A 131 24.71 8.06 1.97
N GLU A 132 25.69 7.68 2.78
CA GLU A 132 27.03 8.26 2.79
C GLU A 132 27.89 7.53 3.83
N LYS A 133 28.57 6.46 3.41
CA LYS A 133 29.84 6.12 4.01
C LYS A 133 30.92 6.57 3.03
N PRO A 134 31.61 7.70 3.25
CA PRO A 134 32.80 8.01 2.46
C PRO A 134 33.86 6.96 2.78
N VAL A 135 34.19 6.13 1.80
CA VAL A 135 35.33 5.23 1.87
C VAL A 135 36.58 6.09 1.77
N ARG A 136 37.22 6.37 2.91
CA ARG A 136 38.57 6.97 2.92
C ARG A 136 39.57 5.87 2.60
N ILE A 137 40.02 5.85 1.36
CA ILE A 137 41.20 5.12 0.92
C ILE A 137 42.40 5.93 1.40
N TYR A 138 43.20 5.39 2.32
CA TYR A 138 44.50 5.96 2.67
C TYR A 138 45.53 5.44 1.68
N ASN A 139 46.32 6.34 1.11
CA ASN A 139 47.60 6.05 0.47
C ASN A 139 48.69 6.87 1.15
#